data_AF-A0A7V9L8E7-F1
#
_entry.id   AF-A0A7V9L8E7-F1
#
_cell.length_a   1.000
_cell.length_b   1.000
_cell.length_c   1.000
_cell.angle_alpha   90.00
_cell.angle_beta   90.00
_cell.angle_gamma   90.00
#
_symmetry.space_group_name_H-M   'P 1'
#
loop_
_entity.id
_entity.type
_entity.pdbx_description
1 polymer ?
#
loop_
_entity_poly.entity_id
_entity_poly.type
_entity_poly.pdbx_seq_one_letter_code
_entity_poly.pdbx_strand_id
1 'polypeptide(L)'
;MRVAIVSFALFACSTQAPTGPGDEPGPDAAVVDPPPDVDACATPVALALVGRPLDLMPADRLAAIAARVPCIAQGAIRSIVESPRTLWYDKQSLTPGYQDSFGDNVVTPIGFRPNTIDPGLINLAVPGGHQQIFSELGIFHFPFGKPIGPGDNIEVVDFWRLPDEPGSDAYRPVVHWQRDPNSYTHRIEWMFPVGTVFGEMIFLDEGGELHPSEIRTRTRTATGWEVDALRPFPTAEDFAAAIEARRGERPEWAESPALDALITQLRGGSLSPFHVVATHFPGSFPVRNAGIEQLPELTGSDAELTHELLRTTAFRSAKGVYWKQDGALSAWAASSSGKGQIVPKGYNAAAVEISQDSCDSCHRDAGRPFETWYDNILAYGELWGNDETFTWHPFTLSKFVDAQGKVVNFNHDNREIRPDFKAAGLIEPYKPADHPASVYQRIVREWTDFRY
;
A
#
# COMPACT_ATOMS: atom_id res chain seq x y z
N MET A 1 34.05 39.12 -35.96
CA MET A 1 33.05 38.04 -35.76
C MET A 1 32.70 38.07 -34.27
N ARG A 2 31.60 38.74 -33.91
CA ARG A 2 31.17 38.98 -32.52
C ARG A 2 30.10 37.95 -32.16
N VAL A 3 30.34 37.16 -31.12
CA VAL A 3 29.36 36.24 -30.55
C VAL A 3 28.59 37.01 -29.47
N ALA A 4 27.28 37.09 -29.64
CA ALA A 4 26.37 37.70 -28.67
C ALA A 4 26.07 36.68 -27.56
N ILE A 5 26.30 37.08 -26.32
CA ILE A 5 25.85 36.37 -25.12
C ILE A 5 24.47 36.93 -24.79
N VAL A 6 23.43 36.12 -24.97
CA VAL A 6 22.07 36.42 -24.49
C VAL A 6 21.97 35.85 -23.08
N SER A 7 21.96 36.74 -22.08
CA SER A 7 21.63 36.40 -20.71
C SER A 7 20.11 36.35 -20.57
N PHE A 8 19.56 35.18 -20.24
CA PHE A 8 18.19 35.06 -19.77
C PHE A 8 18.18 35.22 -18.25
N ALA A 9 17.60 36.33 -17.78
CA ALA A 9 17.23 36.50 -16.38
C ALA A 9 16.04 35.56 -16.07
N LEU A 10 16.27 34.59 -15.19
CA LEU A 10 15.20 33.79 -14.58
C LEU A 10 14.46 34.68 -13.58
N PHE A 11 13.21 35.00 -13.92
CA PHE A 11 12.24 35.55 -12.97
C PHE A 11 11.93 34.47 -11.93
N ALA A 12 12.26 34.76 -10.66
CA ALA A 12 11.74 34.00 -9.54
C ALA A 12 10.22 34.15 -9.51
N CYS A 13 9.50 33.07 -9.82
CA CYS A 13 8.07 32.98 -9.50
C CYS A 13 7.95 32.86 -7.98
N SER A 14 7.66 33.98 -7.33
CA SER A 14 7.09 33.98 -5.98
C SER A 14 5.70 33.35 -6.08
N THR A 15 5.58 32.10 -5.62
CA THR A 15 4.29 31.44 -5.42
C THR A 15 3.67 31.98 -4.14
N GLN A 16 3.07 33.16 -4.24
CA GLN A 16 2.11 33.62 -3.25
C GLN A 16 0.84 32.77 -3.44
N ALA A 17 0.55 31.91 -2.45
CA ALA A 17 -0.64 31.06 -2.47
C ALA A 17 -1.90 31.94 -2.60
N PRO A 18 -2.86 31.59 -3.47
CA PRO A 18 -4.12 32.30 -3.56
C PRO A 18 -4.88 32.12 -2.25
N THR A 19 -5.04 33.21 -1.50
CA THR A 19 -6.00 33.30 -0.39
C THR A 19 -7.39 33.47 -0.98
N GLY A 20 -7.96 32.37 -1.47
CA GLY A 20 -9.38 32.28 -1.78
C GLY A 20 -10.20 32.25 -0.48
N PRO A 21 -11.43 32.80 -0.49
CA PRO A 21 -12.31 32.77 0.69
C PRO A 21 -12.65 31.32 1.02
N GLY A 22 -12.46 30.96 2.30
CA GLY A 22 -12.54 29.59 2.79
C GLY A 22 -13.87 28.91 2.47
N ASP A 23 -13.76 27.84 1.69
CA ASP A 23 -14.65 26.70 1.83
C ASP A 23 -14.19 25.99 3.12
N GLU A 24 -14.93 26.20 4.21
CA GLU A 24 -14.77 25.37 5.39
C GLU A 24 -14.95 23.91 4.97
N PRO A 25 -13.98 23.01 5.21
CA PRO A 25 -14.21 21.59 5.03
C PRO A 25 -15.44 21.23 5.88
N GLY A 26 -16.50 20.76 5.22
CA GLY A 26 -17.65 20.21 5.91
C GLY A 26 -17.17 19.20 6.95
N PRO A 27 -17.87 19.04 8.09
CA PRO A 27 -17.40 18.18 9.16
C PRO A 27 -17.22 16.78 8.59
N ASP A 28 -15.95 16.41 8.37
CA ASP A 28 -15.54 15.01 8.34
C ASP A 28 -16.24 14.42 9.55
N ALA A 29 -17.06 13.39 9.32
CA ALA A 29 -17.70 12.67 10.40
C ALA A 29 -16.56 12.08 11.23
N ALA A 30 -16.13 12.86 12.23
CA ALA A 30 -15.09 12.48 13.15
C ALA A 30 -15.47 11.09 13.62
N VAL A 31 -14.58 10.14 13.39
CA VAL A 31 -14.70 8.82 13.97
C VAL A 31 -14.78 9.09 15.47
N VAL A 32 -16.00 9.04 16.02
CA VAL A 32 -16.20 9.25 17.45
C VAL A 32 -15.50 8.08 18.09
N ASP A 33 -14.38 8.34 18.74
CA ASP A 33 -13.64 7.32 19.45
C ASP A 33 -14.63 6.57 20.36
N PRO A 34 -14.62 5.23 20.35
CA PRO A 34 -15.48 4.48 21.24
C PRO A 34 -15.23 4.93 22.68
N PRO A 35 -16.27 4.87 23.55
CA PRO A 35 -16.12 5.27 24.94
C PRO A 35 -14.89 4.58 25.57
N PRO A 36 -14.08 5.30 26.36
CA PRO A 36 -12.71 4.93 26.74
C PRO A 36 -12.57 3.65 27.60
N ASP A 37 -13.68 2.98 27.94
CA ASP A 37 -13.71 1.89 28.92
C ASP A 37 -13.83 0.47 28.32
N VAL A 38 -13.92 0.32 26.99
CA VAL A 38 -13.93 -1.02 26.37
C VAL A 38 -12.53 -1.41 25.95
N ASP A 39 -11.91 -2.31 26.71
CA ASP A 39 -10.66 -2.96 26.30
C ASP A 39 -10.85 -3.69 24.96
N ALA A 40 -10.31 -3.10 23.89
CA ALA A 40 -10.40 -3.64 22.55
C ALA A 40 -9.75 -5.03 22.41
N CYS A 41 -8.80 -5.35 23.29
CA CYS A 41 -8.14 -6.66 23.33
C CYS A 41 -8.94 -7.71 24.11
N ALA A 42 -9.93 -7.33 24.92
CA ALA A 42 -10.73 -8.28 25.69
C ALA A 42 -11.59 -9.19 24.78
N THR A 43 -11.91 -8.73 23.57
CA THR A 43 -12.59 -9.53 22.54
C THR A 43 -11.68 -9.64 21.32
N PRO A 44 -11.00 -10.78 21.11
CA PRO A 44 -10.15 -11.00 19.94
C PRO A 44 -10.91 -10.74 18.64
N VAL A 45 -10.21 -10.24 17.63
CA VAL A 45 -10.79 -10.03 16.31
C VAL A 45 -11.05 -11.39 15.67
N ALA A 46 -12.29 -11.62 15.24
CA ALA A 46 -12.72 -12.91 14.69
C ALA A 46 -12.86 -12.83 13.16
N LEU A 47 -11.85 -13.31 12.44
CA LEU A 47 -11.94 -13.43 10.98
C LEU A 47 -12.90 -14.57 10.63
N ALA A 48 -13.88 -14.29 9.79
CA ALA A 48 -14.65 -15.34 9.15
C ALA A 48 -13.67 -16.24 8.38
N LEU A 49 -13.75 -17.56 8.57
CA LEU A 49 -12.92 -18.52 7.83
C LEU A 49 -13.67 -19.16 6.65
N VAL A 50 -14.98 -18.93 6.56
CA VAL A 50 -15.86 -19.44 5.50
C VAL A 50 -16.97 -18.42 5.22
N GLY A 51 -17.75 -18.64 4.16
CA GLY A 51 -18.94 -17.85 3.84
C GLY A 51 -18.68 -16.64 2.94
N ARG A 52 -17.45 -16.46 2.47
CA ARG A 52 -17.11 -15.47 1.45
C ARG A 52 -17.70 -15.87 0.09
N PRO A 53 -18.00 -14.89 -0.77
CA PRO A 53 -18.41 -15.17 -2.15
C PRO A 53 -17.29 -15.81 -2.98
N LEU A 54 -16.03 -15.56 -2.60
CA LEU A 54 -14.84 -16.14 -3.21
C LEU A 54 -13.68 -16.18 -2.21
N ASP A 55 -13.00 -17.32 -2.14
CA ASP A 55 -11.75 -17.50 -1.40
C ASP A 55 -10.56 -17.34 -2.36
N LEU A 56 -9.79 -16.25 -2.18
CA LEU A 56 -8.55 -16.02 -2.92
C LEU A 56 -7.37 -16.72 -2.22
N MET A 57 -7.25 -16.46 -0.92
CA MET A 57 -6.26 -17.09 -0.05
C MET A 57 -6.65 -18.53 0.30
N PRO A 58 -5.71 -19.50 0.28
CA PRO A 58 -5.95 -20.84 0.79
C PRO A 58 -6.46 -20.85 2.23
N ALA A 59 -7.35 -21.78 2.58
CA ALA A 59 -8.04 -21.78 3.87
C ALA A 59 -7.10 -21.97 5.08
N ASP A 60 -6.07 -22.80 4.93
CA ASP A 60 -5.03 -23.04 5.94
C ASP A 60 -4.19 -21.77 6.17
N ARG A 61 -3.83 -21.09 5.08
CA ARG A 61 -3.14 -19.80 5.12
C ARG A 61 -3.99 -18.73 5.80
N LEU A 62 -5.26 -18.60 5.45
CA LEU A 62 -6.17 -17.66 6.10
C LEU A 62 -6.34 -17.95 7.59
N ALA A 63 -6.45 -19.21 7.98
CA ALA A 63 -6.52 -19.60 9.39
C ALA A 63 -5.24 -19.21 10.16
N ALA A 64 -4.06 -19.35 9.53
CA ALA A 64 -2.80 -18.91 10.12
C ALA A 64 -2.75 -17.39 10.32
N ILE A 65 -3.24 -16.60 9.35
CA ILE A 65 -3.35 -15.15 9.49
C ILE A 65 -4.38 -14.77 10.56
N ALA A 66 -5.55 -15.40 10.57
CA ALA A 66 -6.61 -15.15 11.55
C ALA A 66 -6.14 -15.31 13.00
N ALA A 67 -5.24 -16.27 13.27
CA ALA A 67 -4.66 -16.46 14.59
C ALA A 67 -3.71 -15.33 15.02
N ARG A 68 -3.33 -14.42 14.12
CA ARG A 68 -2.33 -13.36 14.32
C ARG A 68 -2.86 -11.95 14.11
N VAL A 69 -4.14 -11.80 13.77
CA VAL A 69 -4.75 -10.48 13.61
C VAL A 69 -4.66 -9.72 14.94
N PRO A 70 -4.19 -8.47 14.93
CA PRO A 70 -4.02 -7.71 16.16
C PRO A 70 -5.36 -7.38 16.80
N CYS A 71 -5.31 -6.91 18.05
CA CYS A 71 -6.46 -6.24 18.63
C CYS A 71 -6.79 -4.98 17.81
N ILE A 72 -8.04 -4.85 17.38
CA ILE A 72 -8.56 -3.65 16.72
C ILE A 72 -9.73 -3.14 17.54
N ALA A 73 -9.75 -1.84 17.82
CA ALA A 73 -10.86 -1.18 18.49
C ALA A 73 -12.18 -1.40 17.72
N GLN A 74 -13.31 -1.42 18.44
CA GLN A 74 -14.62 -1.48 17.80
C GLN A 74 -14.81 -0.27 16.88
N GLY A 75 -15.29 -0.51 15.66
CA GLY A 75 -15.42 0.53 14.65
C GLY A 75 -15.40 -0.04 13.23
N ALA A 76 -15.37 0.86 12.24
CA ALA A 76 -15.50 0.52 10.82
C ALA A 76 -14.44 -0.49 10.36
N ILE A 77 -13.17 -0.30 10.72
CA ILE A 77 -12.08 -1.20 10.32
C ILE A 77 -12.26 -2.60 10.88
N ARG A 78 -12.59 -2.73 12.17
CA ARG A 78 -12.88 -4.04 12.78
C ARG A 78 -14.07 -4.71 12.08
N SER A 79 -15.16 -3.97 11.84
CA SER A 79 -16.32 -4.51 11.12
C SER A 79 -15.99 -4.98 9.70
N ILE A 80 -15.04 -4.31 9.02
CA ILE A 80 -14.53 -4.76 7.72
C ILE A 80 -13.73 -6.04 7.91
N VAL A 81 -12.74 -6.07 8.79
CA VAL A 81 -11.87 -7.24 9.01
C VAL A 81 -12.65 -8.49 9.43
N GLU A 82 -13.66 -8.36 10.30
CA GLU A 82 -14.50 -9.46 10.78
C GLU A 82 -15.60 -9.87 9.79
N SER A 83 -15.84 -9.07 8.74
CA SER A 83 -16.92 -9.34 7.79
C SER A 83 -16.69 -10.64 7.00
N PRO A 84 -17.70 -11.51 6.88
CA PRO A 84 -17.62 -12.68 6.00
C PRO A 84 -17.59 -12.30 4.52
N ARG A 85 -17.72 -11.02 4.16
CA ARG A 85 -17.60 -10.51 2.79
C ARG A 85 -16.23 -9.92 2.47
N THR A 86 -15.32 -9.86 3.44
CA THR A 86 -13.97 -9.35 3.20
C THR A 86 -13.14 -10.44 2.54
N LEU A 87 -12.58 -10.13 1.38
CA LEU A 87 -11.71 -11.02 0.64
C LEU A 87 -10.28 -10.80 1.12
N TRP A 88 -9.58 -11.90 1.40
CA TRP A 88 -8.20 -11.90 1.87
C TRP A 88 -7.30 -12.50 0.81
N TYR A 89 -6.14 -11.88 0.58
CA TYR A 89 -5.15 -12.36 -0.37
C TYR A 89 -3.74 -11.92 0.04
N ASP A 90 -2.76 -12.50 -0.63
CA ASP A 90 -1.35 -12.19 -0.53
C ASP A 90 -0.73 -12.28 -1.93
N LYS A 91 0.55 -11.95 -2.07
CA LYS A 91 1.25 -11.98 -3.36
C LYS A 91 1.28 -13.36 -4.02
N GLN A 92 1.05 -14.44 -3.25
CA GLN A 92 0.99 -15.81 -3.76
C GLN A 92 -0.40 -16.13 -4.34
N SER A 93 -1.47 -15.71 -3.65
CA SER A 93 -2.85 -15.94 -4.08
C SER A 93 -3.34 -14.97 -5.16
N LEU A 94 -2.79 -13.75 -5.20
CA LEU A 94 -3.01 -12.77 -6.26
C LEU A 94 -1.67 -12.17 -6.69
N THR A 95 -0.98 -12.87 -7.60
CA THR A 95 0.34 -12.45 -8.08
C THR A 95 0.28 -11.07 -8.73
N PRO A 96 1.02 -10.08 -8.22
CA PRO A 96 1.01 -8.76 -8.82
C PRO A 96 1.44 -8.79 -10.29
N GLY A 97 0.96 -7.83 -11.07
CA GLY A 97 1.32 -7.73 -12.47
C GLY A 97 0.78 -6.48 -13.13
N TYR A 98 1.25 -6.23 -14.34
CA TYR A 98 0.94 -5.03 -15.10
C TYR A 98 0.40 -5.34 -16.49
N GLN A 99 -0.21 -4.35 -17.15
CA GLN A 99 -0.70 -4.51 -18.51
C GLN A 99 0.33 -4.05 -19.52
N ASP A 100 0.53 -4.85 -20.55
CA ASP A 100 1.14 -4.47 -21.81
C ASP A 100 0.01 -4.08 -22.76
N SER A 101 -0.36 -2.81 -22.71
CA SER A 101 -1.56 -2.28 -23.39
C SER A 101 -1.28 -1.85 -24.82
N PHE A 102 -0.01 -1.84 -25.26
CA PHE A 102 0.43 -1.28 -26.53
C PHE A 102 1.04 -2.34 -27.43
N GLY A 103 0.45 -2.55 -28.60
CA GLY A 103 1.04 -3.43 -29.60
C GLY A 103 0.08 -3.88 -30.69
N ASP A 104 0.51 -4.82 -31.51
CA ASP A 104 -0.31 -5.38 -32.60
C ASP A 104 -0.60 -6.88 -32.44
N ASN A 105 -0.12 -7.50 -31.35
CA ASN A 105 -0.25 -8.92 -31.05
C ASN A 105 0.45 -9.84 -32.08
N VAL A 106 1.33 -9.25 -32.91
CA VAL A 106 2.10 -9.93 -33.97
C VAL A 106 3.59 -9.75 -33.74
N VAL A 107 4.04 -8.50 -33.63
CA VAL A 107 5.42 -8.10 -33.37
C VAL A 107 5.58 -7.64 -31.92
N THR A 108 4.62 -6.85 -31.44
CA THR A 108 4.61 -6.31 -30.07
C THR A 108 3.56 -7.01 -29.24
N PRO A 109 3.93 -7.58 -28.08
CA PRO A 109 3.05 -8.44 -27.33
C PRO A 109 2.04 -7.60 -26.55
N ILE A 110 0.77 -8.00 -26.53
CA ILE A 110 -0.27 -7.38 -25.71
C ILE A 110 -0.63 -8.35 -24.59
N GLY A 111 -1.03 -7.85 -23.42
CA GLY A 111 -1.57 -8.72 -22.37
C GLY A 111 -1.38 -8.21 -20.95
N PHE A 112 -1.54 -9.11 -19.99
CA PHE A 112 -1.17 -8.95 -18.59
C PHE A 112 0.13 -9.70 -18.35
N ARG A 113 1.06 -9.08 -17.63
CA ARG A 113 2.33 -9.64 -17.24
C ARG A 113 2.37 -9.72 -15.71
N PRO A 114 2.21 -10.91 -15.09
CA PRO A 114 2.58 -11.09 -13.72
C PRO A 114 4.05 -10.76 -13.60
N ASN A 115 4.40 -10.25 -12.45
CA ASN A 115 5.67 -9.60 -12.29
C ASN A 115 6.84 -10.61 -12.25
N THR A 116 6.57 -11.92 -12.35
CA THR A 116 7.55 -13.02 -12.40
C THR A 116 8.36 -13.14 -13.70
N ILE A 117 8.50 -12.05 -14.47
CA ILE A 117 9.10 -12.06 -15.80
C ILE A 117 10.57 -12.46 -15.72
N ASP A 118 10.97 -13.41 -16.57
CA ASP A 118 12.38 -13.72 -16.82
C ASP A 118 13.13 -12.42 -17.18
N PRO A 119 14.16 -12.01 -16.42
CA PRO A 119 14.94 -10.82 -16.71
C PRO A 119 15.40 -10.73 -18.16
N GLY A 120 15.62 -11.87 -18.83
CA GLY A 120 15.90 -11.93 -20.26
C GLY A 120 14.85 -11.24 -21.12
N LEU A 121 13.56 -11.39 -20.85
CA LEU A 121 12.48 -10.84 -21.68
C LEU A 121 12.43 -9.30 -21.64
N ILE A 122 12.70 -8.70 -20.48
CA ILE A 122 12.80 -7.24 -20.35
C ILE A 122 14.16 -6.74 -20.87
N ASN A 123 15.23 -7.48 -20.60
CA ASN A 123 16.57 -7.08 -21.03
C ASN A 123 16.79 -7.24 -22.54
N LEU A 124 15.95 -8.01 -23.23
CA LEU A 124 16.00 -8.19 -24.68
C LEU A 124 15.63 -6.89 -25.43
N ALA A 125 14.61 -6.15 -25.01
CA ALA A 125 14.31 -4.88 -25.66
C ALA A 125 15.06 -3.71 -25.01
N VAL A 126 15.37 -3.78 -23.71
CA VAL A 126 16.18 -2.76 -23.03
C VAL A 126 17.25 -3.41 -22.15
N PRO A 127 18.52 -3.46 -22.60
CA PRO A 127 19.61 -3.99 -21.79
C PRO A 127 19.69 -3.31 -20.40
N GLY A 128 19.49 -4.09 -19.33
CA GLY A 128 19.48 -3.59 -17.96
C GLY A 128 18.14 -3.03 -17.48
N GLY A 129 17.10 -3.03 -18.32
CA GLY A 129 15.78 -2.49 -18.01
C GLY A 129 15.11 -3.21 -16.83
N HIS A 130 15.35 -4.51 -16.67
CA HIS A 130 14.82 -5.23 -15.51
C HIS A 130 15.35 -4.65 -14.20
N GLN A 131 16.66 -4.41 -14.09
CA GLN A 131 17.27 -3.85 -12.87
C GLN A 131 16.86 -2.39 -12.63
N GLN A 132 16.53 -1.66 -13.69
CA GLN A 132 16.02 -0.29 -13.58
C GLN A 132 14.64 -0.25 -12.93
N ILE A 133 13.75 -1.16 -13.33
CA ILE A 133 12.34 -1.18 -12.93
C ILE A 133 12.09 -2.00 -11.66
N PHE A 134 12.80 -3.12 -11.50
CA PHE A 134 12.53 -4.13 -10.48
C PHE A 134 13.65 -4.27 -9.47
N SER A 135 13.27 -4.32 -8.20
CA SER A 135 14.15 -4.59 -7.06
C SER A 135 14.41 -6.08 -6.88
N GLU A 136 13.40 -6.91 -7.18
CA GLU A 136 13.44 -8.37 -7.17
C GLU A 136 12.53 -8.88 -8.30
N LEU A 137 12.56 -10.19 -8.57
CA LEU A 137 11.66 -10.80 -9.55
C LEU A 137 10.20 -10.47 -9.19
N GLY A 138 9.62 -9.55 -9.95
CA GLY A 138 8.25 -9.15 -9.80
C GLY A 138 7.93 -8.18 -8.69
N ILE A 139 8.91 -7.42 -8.25
CA ILE A 139 8.69 -6.37 -7.26
C ILE A 139 9.33 -5.09 -7.78
N PHE A 140 8.49 -4.10 -8.13
CA PHE A 140 8.98 -2.78 -8.52
C PHE A 140 9.85 -2.18 -7.43
N HIS A 141 10.79 -1.32 -7.82
CA HIS A 141 11.45 -0.47 -6.83
C HIS A 141 10.44 0.43 -6.11
N PHE A 142 10.85 0.98 -4.97
CA PHE A 142 10.14 2.08 -4.32
C PHE A 142 10.00 3.26 -5.32
N PRO A 143 8.82 3.91 -5.40
CA PRO A 143 7.71 3.88 -4.44
C PRO A 143 6.61 2.85 -4.68
N PHE A 144 6.73 1.98 -5.68
CA PHE A 144 5.57 1.22 -6.15
C PHE A 144 5.50 -0.22 -5.64
N GLY A 145 6.64 -0.91 -5.51
CA GLY A 145 6.65 -2.34 -5.17
C GLY A 145 7.21 -2.67 -3.78
N LYS A 146 7.90 -1.73 -3.13
CA LYS A 146 8.56 -1.93 -1.84
C LYS A 146 8.35 -0.73 -0.92
N PRO A 147 8.42 -0.93 0.41
CA PRO A 147 8.52 0.18 1.35
C PRO A 147 9.85 0.94 1.18
N ILE A 148 9.98 2.08 1.87
CA ILE A 148 11.26 2.80 1.94
C ILE A 148 12.24 1.97 2.78
N GLY A 149 13.42 1.71 2.23
CA GLY A 149 14.45 0.86 2.84
C GLY A 149 14.32 -0.61 2.44
N PRO A 150 15.22 -1.50 2.92
CA PRO A 150 15.29 -2.87 2.44
C PRO A 150 14.09 -3.75 2.88
N GLY A 151 13.60 -3.57 4.12
CA GLY A 151 12.39 -4.26 4.62
C GLY A 151 12.53 -5.78 4.66
N ASP A 152 13.57 -6.30 5.31
CA ASP A 152 14.03 -7.69 5.12
C ASP A 152 13.17 -8.77 5.81
N ASN A 153 12.31 -8.39 6.76
CA ASN A 153 11.49 -9.29 7.57
C ASN A 153 10.01 -8.88 7.57
N ILE A 154 9.50 -8.51 6.40
CA ILE A 154 8.12 -8.06 6.22
C ILE A 154 7.27 -9.12 5.53
N GLU A 155 6.11 -9.38 6.10
CA GLU A 155 5.03 -10.11 5.43
C GLU A 155 3.82 -9.18 5.31
N VAL A 156 3.22 -9.11 4.13
CA VAL A 156 2.05 -8.29 3.86
C VAL A 156 0.90 -9.20 3.45
N VAL A 157 -0.23 -9.02 4.12
CA VAL A 157 -1.50 -9.66 3.77
C VAL A 157 -2.50 -8.57 3.41
N ASP A 158 -3.00 -8.63 2.20
CA ASP A 158 -4.01 -7.70 1.72
C ASP A 158 -5.41 -8.21 2.06
N PHE A 159 -6.32 -7.26 2.25
CA PHE A 159 -7.75 -7.52 2.30
C PHE A 159 -8.51 -6.42 1.60
N TRP A 160 -9.71 -6.74 1.12
CA TRP A 160 -10.59 -5.72 0.59
C TRP A 160 -12.06 -6.10 0.75
N ARG A 161 -12.91 -5.08 0.75
CA ARG A 161 -14.36 -5.20 0.88
C ARG A 161 -15.07 -4.22 -0.03
N LEU A 162 -16.03 -4.73 -0.80
CA LEU A 162 -16.97 -3.93 -1.57
C LEU A 162 -18.09 -3.38 -0.67
N PRO A 163 -18.61 -2.17 -0.98
CA PRO A 163 -19.75 -1.61 -0.27
C PRO A 163 -21.02 -2.40 -0.59
N ASP A 164 -21.90 -2.53 0.40
CA ASP A 164 -23.18 -3.21 0.22
C ASP A 164 -24.11 -2.37 -0.68
N GLU A 165 -24.98 -3.05 -1.42
CA GLU A 165 -26.10 -2.44 -2.11
C GLU A 165 -27.16 -1.99 -1.09
N PRO A 166 -27.60 -0.71 -1.09
CA PRO A 166 -28.60 -0.25 -0.13
C PRO A 166 -29.89 -1.09 -0.17
N GLY A 167 -30.24 -1.70 0.97
CA GLY A 167 -31.45 -2.52 1.10
C GLY A 167 -31.35 -3.92 0.47
N SER A 168 -30.14 -4.38 0.14
CA SER A 168 -29.89 -5.69 -0.47
C SER A 168 -28.74 -6.42 0.24
N ASP A 169 -28.74 -7.75 0.14
CA ASP A 169 -27.61 -8.59 0.53
C ASP A 169 -26.54 -8.68 -0.59
N ALA A 170 -26.73 -7.99 -1.71
CA ALA A 170 -25.69 -7.84 -2.73
C ALA A 170 -24.65 -6.78 -2.33
N TYR A 171 -23.52 -6.80 -3.00
CA TYR A 171 -22.53 -5.73 -2.97
C TYR A 171 -22.45 -5.07 -4.35
N ARG A 172 -21.97 -3.83 -4.37
CA ARG A 172 -21.71 -3.10 -5.61
C ARG A 172 -20.46 -3.68 -6.28
N PRO A 173 -20.53 -4.16 -7.52
CA PRO A 173 -19.40 -4.81 -8.17
C PRO A 173 -18.32 -3.80 -8.56
N VAL A 174 -17.09 -4.30 -8.75
CA VAL A 174 -16.08 -3.59 -9.56
C VAL A 174 -16.56 -3.54 -10.99
N VAL A 175 -16.40 -2.41 -11.67
CA VAL A 175 -16.81 -2.28 -13.08
C VAL A 175 -15.59 -2.21 -13.98
N HIS A 176 -15.67 -2.83 -15.16
CA HIS A 176 -14.55 -2.83 -16.12
C HIS A 176 -14.99 -2.50 -17.56
N TRP A 177 -14.06 -1.98 -18.36
CA TRP A 177 -14.27 -1.71 -19.79
C TRP A 177 -12.95 -1.78 -20.56
N GLN A 178 -13.03 -1.90 -21.88
CA GLN A 178 -11.87 -1.74 -22.75
C GLN A 178 -11.76 -0.26 -23.12
N ARG A 179 -10.63 0.36 -22.83
CA ARG A 179 -10.41 1.77 -23.11
C ARG A 179 -10.00 1.97 -24.57
N ASP A 180 -10.76 2.84 -25.25
CA ASP A 180 -10.49 3.37 -26.59
C ASP A 180 -9.78 2.38 -27.53
N PRO A 181 -10.37 1.18 -27.76
CA PRO A 181 -9.71 0.15 -28.54
C PRO A 181 -9.44 0.66 -29.96
N ASN A 182 -8.17 0.84 -30.27
CA ASN A 182 -7.70 1.06 -31.63
C ASN A 182 -6.81 -0.11 -32.04
N SER A 183 -6.19 -0.05 -33.23
CA SER A 183 -5.34 -1.15 -33.71
C SER A 183 -4.07 -1.38 -32.88
N TYR A 184 -3.73 -0.47 -31.98
CA TYR A 184 -2.50 -0.46 -31.19
C TYR A 184 -2.71 -0.33 -29.67
N THR A 185 -3.90 0.08 -29.21
CA THR A 185 -4.20 0.27 -27.79
C THR A 185 -5.29 -0.69 -27.35
N HIS A 186 -4.99 -1.53 -26.37
CA HIS A 186 -5.86 -2.61 -25.92
C HIS A 186 -6.12 -2.60 -24.41
N ARG A 187 -5.89 -1.48 -23.73
CA ARG A 187 -5.97 -1.39 -22.26
C ARG A 187 -7.36 -1.79 -21.74
N ILE A 188 -7.37 -2.62 -20.68
CA ILE A 188 -8.59 -2.86 -19.89
C ILE A 188 -8.51 -1.98 -18.65
N GLU A 189 -9.53 -1.18 -18.43
CA GLU A 189 -9.66 -0.36 -17.23
C GLU A 189 -10.73 -0.93 -16.30
N TRP A 190 -10.57 -0.65 -15.00
CA TRP A 190 -11.55 -0.99 -13.97
C TRP A 190 -11.67 0.15 -12.97
N MET A 191 -12.77 0.15 -12.23
CA MET A 191 -13.11 1.18 -11.25
C MET A 191 -13.83 0.53 -10.06
N PHE A 192 -13.42 0.92 -8.86
CA PHE A 192 -14.08 0.51 -7.63
C PHE A 192 -15.25 1.45 -7.31
N PRO A 193 -16.39 0.93 -6.82
CA PRO A 193 -17.46 1.80 -6.32
C PRO A 193 -17.03 2.58 -5.07
N VAL A 194 -17.56 3.78 -4.91
CA VAL A 194 -17.43 4.60 -3.68
C VAL A 194 -17.81 3.77 -2.45
N GLY A 195 -16.93 3.78 -1.44
CA GLY A 195 -17.06 2.99 -0.21
C GLY A 195 -16.32 1.66 -0.24
N THR A 196 -15.68 1.28 -1.35
CA THR A 196 -14.74 0.14 -1.36
C THR A 196 -13.59 0.40 -0.40
N VAL A 197 -13.23 -0.57 0.42
CA VAL A 197 -12.07 -0.49 1.30
C VAL A 197 -11.02 -1.51 0.89
N PHE A 198 -9.79 -1.05 0.68
CA PHE A 198 -8.60 -1.88 0.64
C PHE A 198 -7.84 -1.72 1.95
N GLY A 199 -7.20 -2.79 2.39
CA GLY A 199 -6.24 -2.69 3.48
C GLY A 199 -5.09 -3.69 3.36
N GLU A 200 -4.01 -3.34 4.04
CA GLU A 200 -2.78 -4.12 4.15
C GLU A 200 -2.54 -4.37 5.63
N MET A 201 -2.37 -5.63 6.01
CA MET A 201 -1.87 -5.99 7.33
C MET A 201 -0.40 -6.35 7.21
N ILE A 202 0.43 -5.59 7.91
CA ILE A 202 1.89 -5.71 7.85
C ILE A 202 2.37 -6.43 9.09
N PHE A 203 3.02 -7.57 8.87
CA PHE A 203 3.63 -8.38 9.89
C PHE A 203 5.16 -8.28 9.84
N LEU A 204 5.76 -8.37 11.02
CA LEU A 204 7.16 -8.71 11.23
C LEU A 204 7.27 -10.24 11.19
N ASP A 205 8.16 -10.77 10.35
CA ASP A 205 8.53 -12.18 10.36
C ASP A 205 9.82 -12.37 11.17
N GLU A 206 9.68 -12.81 12.43
CA GLU A 206 10.81 -13.09 13.31
C GLU A 206 11.01 -14.60 13.45
N GLY A 207 11.60 -15.20 12.43
CA GLY A 207 11.96 -16.62 12.43
C GLY A 207 10.77 -17.54 12.17
N GLY A 208 9.85 -17.12 11.29
CA GLY A 208 8.60 -17.81 10.97
C GLY A 208 7.44 -17.43 11.88
N GLU A 209 7.68 -16.59 12.89
CA GLU A 209 6.63 -16.05 13.74
C GLU A 209 6.20 -14.66 13.26
N LEU A 210 4.90 -14.53 12.98
CA LEU A 210 4.31 -13.28 12.50
C LEU A 210 3.80 -12.42 13.66
N HIS A 211 4.31 -11.19 13.75
CA HIS A 211 3.86 -10.18 14.71
C HIS A 211 3.25 -8.98 13.97
N PRO A 212 1.99 -8.61 14.22
CA PRO A 212 1.37 -7.48 13.52
C PRO A 212 2.07 -6.18 13.92
N SER A 213 2.34 -5.31 12.95
CA SER A 213 3.04 -4.03 13.16
C SER A 213 2.24 -2.82 12.71
N GLU A 214 1.50 -2.94 11.60
CA GLU A 214 0.71 -1.84 11.04
C GLU A 214 -0.47 -2.41 10.24
N ILE A 215 -1.59 -1.70 10.25
CA ILE A 215 -2.69 -1.92 9.30
C ILE A 215 -2.83 -0.63 8.48
N ARG A 216 -2.69 -0.69 7.16
CA ARG A 216 -3.00 0.44 6.28
C ARG A 216 -4.35 0.23 5.65
N THR A 217 -5.12 1.30 5.46
CA THR A 217 -6.39 1.23 4.75
C THR A 217 -6.54 2.38 3.77
N ARG A 218 -7.30 2.11 2.71
CA ARG A 218 -7.72 3.08 1.72
C ARG A 218 -9.19 2.88 1.43
N THR A 219 -9.99 3.91 1.62
CA THR A 219 -11.44 3.90 1.35
C THR A 219 -11.75 4.75 0.12
N ARG A 220 -12.37 4.15 -0.89
CA ARG A 220 -12.69 4.81 -2.16
C ARG A 220 -13.70 5.94 -1.91
N THR A 221 -13.30 7.18 -2.17
CA THR A 221 -14.22 8.33 -2.22
C THR A 221 -14.73 8.53 -3.65
N ALA A 222 -15.43 9.61 -3.98
CA ALA A 222 -15.81 9.88 -5.38
C ALA A 222 -14.59 10.24 -6.24
N THR A 223 -13.66 11.01 -5.68
CA THR A 223 -12.56 11.65 -6.42
C THR A 223 -11.18 11.08 -6.11
N GLY A 224 -11.04 10.24 -5.10
CA GLY A 224 -9.76 9.62 -4.73
C GLY A 224 -9.90 8.51 -3.69
N TRP A 225 -8.95 8.44 -2.77
CA TRP A 225 -8.96 7.48 -1.67
C TRP A 225 -8.67 8.20 -0.35
N GLU A 226 -9.52 7.95 0.64
CA GLU A 226 -9.21 8.34 2.01
C GLU A 226 -8.28 7.30 2.63
N VAL A 227 -7.18 7.74 3.23
CA VAL A 227 -6.16 6.85 3.79
C VAL A 227 -6.15 6.88 5.32
N ASP A 228 -5.76 5.76 5.91
CA ASP A 228 -5.45 5.63 7.33
C ASP A 228 -4.35 4.57 7.54
N ALA A 229 -3.62 4.68 8.64
CA ALA A 229 -2.73 3.64 9.11
C ALA A 229 -2.91 3.49 10.63
N LEU A 230 -3.25 2.28 11.05
CA LEU A 230 -3.44 1.94 12.45
C LEU A 230 -2.17 1.28 12.98
N ARG A 231 -1.73 1.73 14.15
CA ARG A 231 -0.55 1.22 14.86
C ARG A 231 -0.88 0.98 16.32
N PRO A 232 -0.18 0.06 16.99
CA PRO A 232 -0.33 -0.11 18.44
C PRO A 232 0.20 1.12 19.19
N PHE A 233 1.26 1.75 18.65
CA PHE A 233 1.89 2.94 19.22
C PHE A 233 2.00 4.04 18.15
N PRO A 234 1.02 4.96 18.07
CA PRO A 234 1.09 6.10 17.15
C PRO A 234 2.30 7.01 17.42
N THR A 235 2.72 7.17 18.68
CA THR A 235 3.85 8.02 19.08
C THR A 235 4.96 7.26 19.81
N ALA A 236 6.17 7.82 19.80
CA ALA A 236 7.29 7.32 20.62
C ALA A 236 6.97 7.32 22.11
N GLU A 237 6.16 8.29 22.54
CA GLU A 237 5.70 8.42 23.92
C GLU A 237 4.81 7.24 24.33
N ASP A 238 3.87 6.85 23.46
CA ASP A 238 2.99 5.71 23.68
C ASP A 238 3.78 4.41 23.82
N PHE A 239 4.80 4.22 22.98
CA PHE A 239 5.63 3.03 23.03
C PHE A 239 6.46 2.98 24.32
N ALA A 240 7.07 4.09 24.73
CA ALA A 240 7.81 4.17 25.99
C ALA A 240 6.91 3.84 27.19
N ALA A 241 5.71 4.43 27.24
CA ALA A 241 4.75 4.19 28.30
C ALA A 241 4.33 2.72 28.38
N ALA A 242 4.14 2.08 27.23
CA ALA A 242 3.77 0.66 27.16
C ALA A 242 4.88 -0.26 27.68
N ILE A 243 6.15 0.02 27.36
CA ILE A 243 7.29 -0.71 27.92
C ILE A 243 7.36 -0.53 29.44
N GLU A 244 7.25 0.72 29.93
CA GLU A 244 7.30 1.03 31.36
C GLU A 244 6.19 0.32 32.16
N ALA A 245 4.97 0.27 31.61
CA ALA A 245 3.83 -0.38 32.24
C ALA A 245 4.02 -1.89 32.41
N ARG A 246 4.72 -2.55 31.48
CA ARG A 246 4.80 -4.02 31.41
C ARG A 246 6.14 -4.60 31.86
N ARG A 247 7.22 -3.82 31.82
CA ARG A 247 8.57 -4.34 32.16
C ARG A 247 8.68 -4.82 33.62
N GLY A 248 7.79 -4.42 34.52
CA GLY A 248 7.73 -4.92 35.89
C GLY A 248 7.12 -6.32 36.04
N GLU A 249 6.50 -6.86 34.98
CA GLU A 249 5.82 -8.17 35.02
C GLU A 249 6.81 -9.34 35.10
N ARG A 250 8.07 -9.16 34.66
CA ARG A 250 9.13 -10.17 34.73
C ARG A 250 10.45 -9.57 35.22
N PRO A 251 11.23 -10.27 36.08
CA PRO A 251 12.50 -9.75 36.59
C PRO A 251 13.51 -9.36 35.49
N GLU A 252 13.62 -10.19 34.45
CA GLU A 252 14.55 -9.96 33.33
C GLU A 252 14.23 -8.70 32.51
N TRP A 253 12.97 -8.27 32.46
CA TRP A 253 12.57 -7.01 31.81
C TRP A 253 12.77 -5.82 32.73
N ALA A 254 12.52 -5.98 34.02
CA ALA A 254 12.67 -4.92 35.01
C ALA A 254 14.12 -4.44 35.08
N GLU A 255 15.07 -5.37 35.03
CA GLU A 255 16.51 -5.11 35.14
C GLU A 255 17.23 -4.90 33.80
N SER A 256 16.50 -4.87 32.67
CA SER A 256 17.11 -4.79 31.33
C SER A 256 17.69 -3.40 31.01
N PRO A 257 19.02 -3.28 30.82
CA PRO A 257 19.65 -2.02 30.40
C PRO A 257 19.28 -1.62 28.96
N ALA A 258 18.92 -2.59 28.11
CA ALA A 258 18.52 -2.32 26.73
C ALA A 258 17.14 -1.65 26.69
N LEU A 259 16.21 -2.09 27.54
CA LEU A 259 14.91 -1.43 27.70
C LEU A 259 15.05 -0.03 28.34
N ASP A 260 15.96 0.15 29.29
CA ASP A 260 16.28 1.48 29.85
C ASP A 260 16.78 2.46 28.76
N ALA A 261 17.70 2.01 27.92
CA ALA A 261 18.24 2.80 26.82
C ALA A 261 17.15 3.13 25.79
N LEU A 262 16.30 2.16 25.45
CA LEU A 262 15.19 2.36 24.53
C LEU A 262 14.18 3.37 25.07
N ILE A 263 13.74 3.25 26.33
CA ILE A 263 12.83 4.22 26.96
C ILE A 263 13.46 5.61 26.96
N THR A 264 14.75 5.72 27.33
CA THR A 264 15.47 7.00 27.32
C THR A 264 15.49 7.64 25.93
N GLN A 265 15.76 6.84 24.90
CA GLN A 265 15.73 7.29 23.50
C GLN A 265 14.31 7.75 23.11
N LEU A 266 13.29 6.94 23.37
CA LEU A 266 11.89 7.20 23.01
C LEU A 266 11.34 8.47 23.69
N ARG A 267 11.70 8.71 24.96
CA ARG A 267 11.34 9.94 25.70
C ARG A 267 12.20 11.14 25.31
N GLY A 268 13.39 10.90 24.77
CA GLY A 268 14.28 11.93 24.24
C GLY A 268 13.70 12.59 22.99
N GLY A 269 14.15 13.82 22.71
CA GLY A 269 13.67 14.58 21.56
C GLY A 269 14.47 14.42 20.28
N SER A 270 15.58 13.66 20.26
CA SER A 270 16.52 13.73 19.13
C SER A 270 16.05 12.95 17.90
N LEU A 271 16.02 13.61 16.75
CA LEU A 271 15.88 12.97 15.43
C LEU A 271 17.13 13.20 14.59
N SER A 272 17.48 12.20 13.78
CA SER A 272 18.50 12.39 12.73
C SER A 272 17.84 12.91 11.46
N PRO A 273 18.46 13.83 10.70
CA PRO A 273 17.96 14.21 9.39
C PRO A 273 17.89 13.01 8.44
N PHE A 274 16.80 12.90 7.69
CA PHE A 274 16.56 11.84 6.72
C PHE A 274 15.97 12.43 5.43
N HIS A 275 16.46 11.95 4.29
CA HIS A 275 16.08 12.44 2.98
C HIS A 275 15.61 11.27 2.11
N VAL A 276 14.41 11.40 1.56
CA VAL A 276 13.84 10.39 0.65
C VAL A 276 13.68 11.00 -0.73
N VAL A 277 14.21 10.30 -1.72
CA VAL A 277 14.14 10.64 -3.13
C VAL A 277 13.85 9.38 -3.93
N ALA A 278 13.04 9.50 -4.97
CA ALA A 278 12.82 8.42 -5.92
C ALA A 278 14.08 8.22 -6.78
N THR A 279 14.81 7.15 -6.55
CA THR A 279 16.05 6.84 -7.30
C THR A 279 15.75 6.10 -8.60
N HIS A 280 14.80 5.16 -8.57
CA HIS A 280 14.47 4.34 -9.72
C HIS A 280 13.37 4.95 -10.59
N PHE A 281 12.42 5.70 -10.02
CA PHE A 281 11.37 6.40 -10.76
C PHE A 281 11.47 7.92 -10.54
N PRO A 282 12.45 8.61 -11.16
CA PRO A 282 12.71 10.02 -10.90
C PRO A 282 11.45 10.87 -11.10
N GLY A 283 11.18 11.75 -10.14
CA GLY A 283 10.02 12.65 -10.19
C GLY A 283 8.68 12.00 -9.87
N SER A 284 8.63 10.72 -9.49
CA SER A 284 7.38 10.08 -9.01
C SER A 284 6.79 10.82 -7.80
N PHE A 285 7.63 11.31 -6.89
CA PHE A 285 7.22 12.20 -5.79
C PHE A 285 8.33 13.24 -5.51
N PRO A 286 7.99 14.42 -4.94
CA PRO A 286 8.98 15.43 -4.58
C PRO A 286 9.91 14.94 -3.47
N VAL A 287 11.16 15.43 -3.45
CA VAL A 287 12.11 15.09 -2.37
C VAL A 287 11.49 15.42 -1.01
N ARG A 288 11.55 14.46 -0.09
CA ARG A 288 11.01 14.61 1.27
C ARG A 288 12.15 14.72 2.27
N ASN A 289 12.11 15.77 3.09
CA ASN A 289 13.00 15.95 4.23
C ASN A 289 12.22 15.58 5.49
N ALA A 290 12.79 14.73 6.33
CA ALA A 290 12.15 14.24 7.54
C ALA A 290 13.19 14.08 8.66
N GLY A 291 12.70 13.82 9.86
CA GLY A 291 13.50 13.19 10.91
C GLY A 291 13.38 11.68 10.83
N ILE A 292 14.38 10.96 11.31
CA ILE A 292 14.32 9.52 11.53
C ILE A 292 14.73 9.22 12.97
N GLU A 293 13.95 8.36 13.62
CA GLU A 293 14.33 7.70 14.86
C GLU A 293 14.65 6.25 14.55
N GLN A 294 15.93 5.89 14.63
CA GLN A 294 16.39 4.53 14.41
C GLN A 294 16.32 3.76 15.73
N LEU A 295 15.32 2.89 15.88
CA LEU A 295 15.20 2.01 17.04
C LEU A 295 16.35 0.98 17.03
N PRO A 296 16.95 0.69 18.20
CA PRO A 296 18.05 -0.26 18.32
C PRO A 296 17.59 -1.70 18.06
N GLU A 297 18.51 -2.64 17.87
CA GLU A 297 18.15 -4.06 17.90
C GLU A 297 17.83 -4.50 19.35
N LEU A 298 16.79 -5.33 19.51
CA LEU A 298 16.52 -6.02 20.78
C LEU A 298 16.64 -7.53 20.58
N THR A 299 17.04 -8.23 21.64
CA THR A 299 17.28 -9.67 21.59
C THR A 299 16.72 -10.36 22.84
N GLY A 300 16.52 -11.68 22.75
CA GLY A 300 16.06 -12.49 23.88
C GLY A 300 14.79 -11.93 24.53
N SER A 301 14.81 -11.79 25.85
CA SER A 301 13.67 -11.32 26.65
C SER A 301 13.19 -9.93 26.26
N ASP A 302 14.07 -9.02 25.80
CA ASP A 302 13.66 -7.66 25.43
C ASP A 302 12.81 -7.65 24.15
N ALA A 303 13.18 -8.48 23.18
CA ALA A 303 12.39 -8.68 21.97
C ALA A 303 11.03 -9.31 22.30
N GLU A 304 11.00 -10.30 23.21
CA GLU A 304 9.74 -10.92 23.66
C GLU A 304 8.76 -9.90 24.23
N LEU A 305 9.22 -8.92 25.02
CA LEU A 305 8.35 -7.85 25.53
C LEU A 305 7.70 -7.06 24.40
N THR A 306 8.47 -6.64 23.40
CA THR A 306 7.92 -5.88 22.26
C THR A 306 6.94 -6.71 21.44
N HIS A 307 7.23 -7.99 21.22
CA HIS A 307 6.34 -8.91 20.51
C HIS A 307 5.05 -9.18 21.29
N GLU A 308 5.10 -9.16 22.62
CA GLU A 308 3.91 -9.25 23.46
C GLU A 308 3.08 -7.97 23.37
N LEU A 309 3.73 -6.81 23.44
CA LEU A 309 3.11 -5.50 23.26
C LEU A 309 2.38 -5.37 21.90
N LEU A 310 2.96 -5.85 20.81
CA LEU A 310 2.29 -5.87 19.49
C LEU A 310 1.01 -6.71 19.45
N ARG A 311 0.92 -7.76 20.28
CA ARG A 311 -0.24 -8.66 20.34
C ARG A 311 -1.30 -8.19 21.32
N THR A 312 -0.92 -7.45 22.35
CA THR A 312 -1.82 -7.06 23.46
C THR A 312 -2.17 -5.58 23.47
N THR A 313 -1.71 -4.79 22.50
CA THR A 313 -2.04 -3.38 22.38
C THR A 313 -3.02 -3.16 21.25
N ALA A 314 -4.09 -2.42 21.53
CA ALA A 314 -5.08 -2.06 20.52
C ALA A 314 -4.47 -1.18 19.43
N PHE A 315 -4.68 -1.57 18.18
CA PHE A 315 -4.31 -0.77 17.02
C PHE A 315 -5.28 0.41 16.89
N ARG A 316 -4.72 1.61 16.73
CA ARG A 316 -5.44 2.87 16.63
C ARG A 316 -4.85 3.75 15.54
N SER A 317 -5.66 4.65 14.98
CA SER A 317 -5.24 5.51 13.88
C SER A 317 -4.00 6.35 14.27
N ALA A 318 -3.05 6.41 13.35
CA ALA A 318 -1.89 7.29 13.38
C ALA A 318 -1.99 8.40 12.31
N LYS A 319 -3.16 8.57 11.67
CA LYS A 319 -3.42 9.60 10.67
C LYS A 319 -3.18 10.99 11.26
N GLY A 320 -2.31 11.77 10.61
CA GLY A 320 -1.93 13.11 11.08
C GLY A 320 -1.18 13.13 12.43
N VAL A 321 -0.73 11.99 12.96
CA VAL A 321 0.03 11.91 14.20
C VAL A 321 1.51 11.69 13.91
N TYR A 322 2.35 12.61 14.40
CA TYR A 322 3.79 12.40 14.36
C TYR A 322 4.20 11.30 15.32
N TRP A 323 5.07 10.40 14.87
CA TRP A 323 5.78 9.49 15.74
C TRP A 323 6.63 10.27 16.77
N LYS A 324 7.38 11.26 16.27
CA LYS A 324 8.23 12.17 17.05
C LYS A 324 8.55 13.44 16.26
N GLN A 325 8.81 14.55 16.96
CA GLN A 325 9.29 15.81 16.37
C GLN A 325 10.52 16.33 17.13
N ASP A 326 11.45 16.96 16.39
CA ASP A 326 12.66 17.59 16.90
C ASP A 326 12.94 18.91 16.16
N GLY A 327 12.49 20.03 16.72
CA GLY A 327 12.56 21.32 16.05
C GLY A 327 11.81 21.32 14.71
N ALA A 328 12.55 21.43 13.60
CA ALA A 328 12.00 21.39 12.24
C ALA A 328 11.91 19.98 11.64
N LEU A 329 12.48 18.96 12.30
CA LEU A 329 12.41 17.58 11.87
C LEU A 329 11.14 16.93 12.40
N SER A 330 10.49 16.15 11.55
CA SER A 330 9.31 15.36 11.91
C SER A 330 9.47 13.95 11.38
N ALA A 331 9.19 12.97 12.23
CA ALA A 331 9.10 11.56 11.86
C ALA A 331 7.64 11.12 11.98
N TRP A 332 7.10 10.52 10.93
CA TRP A 332 5.72 10.01 10.89
C TRP A 332 5.60 8.55 11.31
N ALA A 333 6.72 7.84 11.46
CA ALA A 333 6.80 6.46 11.89
C ALA A 333 8.17 6.19 12.53
N ALA A 334 8.25 5.14 13.34
CA ALA A 334 9.54 4.59 13.76
C ALA A 334 10.28 3.94 12.58
N SER A 335 11.61 3.87 12.69
CA SER A 335 12.47 3.03 11.85
C SER A 335 13.20 2.03 12.72
N SER A 336 13.60 0.87 12.18
CA SER A 336 14.43 -0.10 12.90
C SER A 336 15.63 -0.54 12.08
N SER A 337 16.81 -0.64 12.70
CA SER A 337 18.01 -1.19 12.04
C SER A 337 18.19 -2.68 12.30
N GLY A 338 17.44 -3.23 13.26
CA GLY A 338 17.59 -4.60 13.74
C GLY A 338 16.26 -5.31 13.96
N LYS A 339 16.37 -6.52 14.53
CA LYS A 339 15.24 -7.37 14.90
C LYS A 339 14.67 -7.00 16.27
N GLY A 340 13.55 -7.62 16.61
CA GLY A 340 12.94 -7.50 17.94
C GLY A 340 12.35 -6.12 18.23
N GLN A 341 11.93 -5.41 17.18
CA GLN A 341 11.35 -4.07 17.28
C GLN A 341 9.89 -4.06 16.81
N ILE A 342 9.21 -2.93 16.96
CA ILE A 342 7.79 -2.77 16.59
C ILE A 342 7.55 -2.51 15.09
N VAL A 343 8.61 -2.34 14.31
CA VAL A 343 8.56 -2.11 12.85
C VAL A 343 9.61 -2.99 12.15
N PRO A 344 9.42 -3.32 10.86
CA PRO A 344 10.34 -4.22 10.17
C PRO A 344 11.77 -3.68 10.12
N LYS A 345 12.74 -4.60 10.09
CA LYS A 345 14.15 -4.28 9.92
C LYS A 345 14.38 -3.55 8.60
N GLY A 346 15.00 -2.38 8.69
CA GLY A 346 15.28 -1.50 7.57
C GLY A 346 14.05 -0.77 7.04
N TYR A 347 12.92 -0.81 7.74
CA TYR A 347 11.73 -0.04 7.38
C TYR A 347 11.91 1.44 7.69
N ASN A 348 11.64 2.31 6.72
CA ASN A 348 11.87 3.75 6.80
C ASN A 348 10.67 4.60 6.38
N ALA A 349 9.49 4.36 6.94
CA ALA A 349 8.31 5.19 6.67
C ALA A 349 8.29 6.55 7.39
N ALA A 350 9.35 6.90 8.12
CA ALA A 350 9.44 8.16 8.86
C ALA A 350 9.19 9.42 7.99
N ALA A 351 9.48 9.35 6.69
CA ALA A 351 9.28 10.46 5.75
C ALA A 351 7.90 10.50 5.06
N VAL A 352 7.00 9.58 5.39
CA VAL A 352 5.69 9.47 4.75
C VAL A 352 4.61 9.78 5.77
N GLU A 353 4.04 10.98 5.65
CA GLU A 353 2.82 11.32 6.35
C GLU A 353 1.69 10.38 5.93
N ILE A 354 0.87 9.99 6.91
CA ILE A 354 -0.39 9.29 6.67
C ILE A 354 -1.44 10.36 6.34
N SER A 355 -1.38 10.86 5.11
CA SER A 355 -2.30 11.85 4.55
C SER A 355 -2.61 11.49 3.11
N GLN A 356 -3.77 11.93 2.62
CA GLN A 356 -4.18 11.68 1.25
C GLN A 356 -3.13 12.22 0.26
N ASP A 357 -2.70 13.48 0.41
CA ASP A 357 -1.71 14.11 -0.47
C ASP A 357 -0.39 13.31 -0.54
N SER A 358 0.09 12.84 0.62
CA SER A 358 1.31 12.05 0.73
C SER A 358 1.17 10.71 0.00
N CYS A 359 0.05 10.01 0.17
CA CYS A 359 -0.22 8.73 -0.49
C CYS A 359 -0.47 8.91 -1.99
N ASP A 360 -1.30 9.88 -2.38
CA ASP A 360 -1.68 10.18 -3.76
C ASP A 360 -0.44 10.54 -4.59
N SER A 361 0.58 11.19 -4.01
CA SER A 361 1.81 11.51 -4.74
C SER A 361 2.48 10.29 -5.38
N CYS A 362 2.36 9.10 -4.78
CA CYS A 362 2.86 7.84 -5.36
C CYS A 362 1.75 7.03 -6.03
N HIS A 363 0.56 6.96 -5.44
CA HIS A 363 -0.51 6.08 -5.91
C HIS A 363 -1.22 6.58 -7.18
N ARG A 364 -1.22 7.90 -7.44
CA ARG A 364 -1.84 8.50 -8.64
C ARG A 364 -1.23 8.00 -9.95
N ASP A 365 -0.03 7.43 -9.90
CA ASP A 365 0.69 6.90 -11.06
C ASP A 365 0.30 5.46 -11.44
N ALA A 366 -0.62 4.81 -10.72
CA ALA A 366 -1.05 3.44 -11.04
C ALA A 366 -1.61 3.29 -12.45
N GLY A 367 -0.99 2.47 -13.28
CA GLY A 367 -1.33 2.32 -14.69
C GLY A 367 -0.68 3.36 -15.62
N ARG A 368 0.29 4.15 -15.16
CA ARG A 368 1.05 5.10 -16.00
C ARG A 368 2.12 4.35 -16.83
N PRO A 369 2.32 4.64 -18.13
CA PRO A 369 3.26 3.95 -19.00
C PRO A 369 4.71 4.12 -18.58
N PHE A 370 5.52 3.06 -18.73
CA PHE A 370 6.92 3.09 -18.30
C PHE A 370 7.77 4.12 -19.05
N GLU A 371 7.42 4.42 -20.29
CA GLU A 371 8.09 5.44 -21.09
C GLU A 371 8.09 6.83 -20.43
N THR A 372 7.17 7.10 -19.50
CA THR A 372 7.13 8.39 -18.82
C THR A 372 8.29 8.58 -17.83
N TRP A 373 8.89 7.48 -17.36
CA TRP A 373 10.05 7.53 -16.47
C TRP A 373 11.36 7.18 -17.19
N TYR A 374 11.28 6.48 -18.32
CA TYR A 374 12.45 6.01 -19.04
C TYR A 374 12.23 6.06 -20.56
N ASP A 375 12.91 7.00 -21.23
CA ASP A 375 12.82 7.20 -22.69
C ASP A 375 13.19 5.95 -23.50
N ASN A 376 14.01 5.07 -22.94
CA ASN A 376 14.44 3.82 -23.56
C ASN A 376 13.44 2.68 -23.41
N ILE A 377 12.40 2.81 -22.58
CA ILE A 377 11.42 1.77 -22.24
C ILE A 377 10.07 2.08 -22.90
N LEU A 378 10.10 2.36 -24.20
CA LEU A 378 8.91 2.69 -25.02
C LEU A 378 7.93 1.52 -25.18
N ALA A 379 8.42 0.28 -25.11
CA ALA A 379 7.65 -0.91 -25.49
C ALA A 379 7.18 -1.76 -24.30
N TYR A 380 7.30 -1.28 -23.06
CA TYR A 380 6.88 -2.06 -21.90
C TYR A 380 5.73 -1.36 -21.21
N GLY A 381 4.51 -1.81 -21.50
CA GLY A 381 3.30 -1.63 -20.71
C GLY A 381 3.19 -0.42 -19.78
N GLU A 382 2.62 -0.69 -18.61
CA GLU A 382 2.19 0.32 -17.65
C GLU A 382 2.66 -0.08 -16.25
N LEU A 383 2.79 0.87 -15.33
CA LEU A 383 2.89 0.56 -13.91
C LEU A 383 1.67 -0.28 -13.50
N TRP A 384 1.87 -1.27 -12.63
CA TRP A 384 0.77 -2.15 -12.22
C TRP A 384 -0.41 -1.38 -11.62
N GLY A 385 -1.56 -2.07 -11.57
CA GLY A 385 -2.75 -1.53 -10.95
C GLY A 385 -3.55 -0.58 -11.84
N ASN A 386 -4.70 -0.19 -11.30
CA ASN A 386 -5.59 0.84 -11.83
C ASN A 386 -6.44 1.34 -10.66
N ASP A 387 -7.13 2.45 -10.88
CA ASP A 387 -7.89 3.15 -9.84
C ASP A 387 -7.02 3.45 -8.61
N GLU A 388 -5.74 3.74 -8.84
CA GLU A 388 -4.71 4.01 -7.81
C GLU A 388 -4.38 2.83 -6.88
N THR A 389 -4.91 1.64 -7.16
CA THR A 389 -4.68 0.41 -6.37
C THR A 389 -3.69 -0.51 -7.09
N PHE A 390 -2.60 -0.85 -6.40
CA PHE A 390 -1.48 -1.63 -6.93
C PHE A 390 -1.57 -3.13 -6.67
N THR A 391 -2.23 -3.53 -5.59
CA THR A 391 -2.20 -4.93 -5.10
C THR A 391 -3.30 -5.80 -5.70
N TRP A 392 -4.13 -5.28 -6.60
CA TRP A 392 -5.27 -6.00 -7.15
C TRP A 392 -5.38 -5.89 -8.67
N HIS A 393 -5.80 -6.99 -9.31
CA HIS A 393 -6.17 -7.03 -10.72
C HIS A 393 -7.26 -8.09 -10.99
N PRO A 394 -8.05 -7.95 -12.08
CA PRO A 394 -9.18 -8.84 -12.35
C PRO A 394 -8.84 -10.02 -13.29
N PHE A 395 -7.56 -10.28 -13.59
CA PHE A 395 -7.18 -11.18 -14.68
C PHE A 395 -6.89 -12.62 -14.24
N THR A 396 -7.26 -13.59 -15.07
CA THR A 396 -6.99 -15.02 -14.86
C THR A 396 -5.49 -15.31 -14.96
N LEU A 397 -4.83 -15.60 -13.84
CA LEU A 397 -3.38 -15.87 -13.80
C LEU A 397 -2.96 -17.06 -14.69
N SER A 398 -3.77 -18.12 -14.74
CA SER A 398 -3.47 -19.34 -15.51
C SER A 398 -3.44 -19.13 -17.02
N LYS A 399 -3.88 -17.98 -17.52
CA LYS A 399 -3.73 -17.61 -18.93
C LYS A 399 -2.30 -17.16 -19.28
N PHE A 400 -1.45 -16.91 -18.28
CA PHE A 400 -0.08 -16.46 -18.51
C PHE A 400 0.98 -17.24 -17.75
N VAL A 401 0.73 -17.61 -16.48
CA VAL A 401 1.64 -18.46 -15.69
C VAL A 401 1.00 -19.81 -15.43
N ASP A 402 1.80 -20.88 -15.45
CA ASP A 402 1.38 -22.17 -14.92
C ASP A 402 1.41 -22.19 -13.38
N ALA A 403 1.03 -23.33 -12.79
CA ALA A 403 1.03 -23.53 -11.34
C ALA A 403 2.44 -23.46 -10.71
N GLN A 404 3.50 -23.49 -11.52
CA GLN A 404 4.89 -23.33 -11.09
C GLN A 404 5.38 -21.88 -11.27
N GLY A 405 4.53 -20.96 -11.72
CA GLY A 405 4.87 -19.57 -11.97
C GLY A 405 5.62 -19.34 -13.29
N LYS A 406 5.75 -20.36 -14.16
CA LYS A 406 6.44 -20.23 -15.44
C LYS A 406 5.50 -19.62 -16.48
N VAL A 407 6.03 -18.68 -17.26
CA VAL A 407 5.30 -18.05 -18.37
C VAL A 407 4.93 -19.09 -19.45
N VAL A 408 3.63 -19.19 -19.76
CA VAL A 408 3.06 -20.08 -20.78
C VAL A 408 2.47 -19.34 -21.99
N ASN A 409 2.19 -18.04 -21.90
CA ASN A 409 1.61 -17.27 -23.00
C ASN A 409 2.11 -15.83 -23.05
N PHE A 410 3.30 -15.61 -23.62
CA PHE A 410 3.88 -14.26 -23.69
C PHE A 410 3.33 -13.42 -24.85
N ASN A 411 3.12 -14.03 -26.01
CA ASN A 411 2.97 -13.30 -27.28
C ASN A 411 1.52 -12.92 -27.61
N HIS A 412 0.53 -13.46 -26.91
CA HIS A 412 -0.88 -13.21 -27.20
C HIS A 412 -1.57 -12.48 -26.06
N ASP A 413 -2.58 -11.68 -26.42
CA ASP A 413 -3.50 -11.13 -25.44
C ASP A 413 -4.13 -12.27 -24.62
N ASN A 414 -3.72 -12.30 -23.36
CA ASN A 414 -4.01 -13.30 -22.35
C ASN A 414 -4.93 -12.72 -21.26
N ARG A 415 -5.40 -11.48 -21.43
CA ARG A 415 -6.25 -10.82 -20.45
C ARG A 415 -7.65 -11.39 -20.56
N GLU A 416 -7.95 -12.29 -19.64
CA GLU A 416 -9.30 -12.77 -19.39
C GLU A 416 -9.73 -12.27 -18.02
N ILE A 417 -10.87 -11.58 -17.96
CA ILE A 417 -11.48 -11.25 -16.66
C ILE A 417 -11.88 -12.56 -15.98
N ARG A 418 -11.37 -12.75 -14.76
CA ARG A 418 -11.58 -13.89 -13.88
C ARG A 418 -13.03 -14.39 -13.88
N PRO A 419 -13.29 -15.61 -14.40
CA PRO A 419 -14.64 -16.17 -14.43
C PRO A 419 -15.25 -16.34 -13.04
N ASP A 420 -14.43 -16.67 -12.05
CA ASP A 420 -14.84 -16.79 -10.65
C ASP A 420 -15.23 -15.44 -10.03
N PHE A 421 -14.58 -14.34 -10.41
CA PHE A 421 -15.00 -12.99 -9.97
C PHE A 421 -16.38 -12.64 -10.54
N LYS A 422 -16.62 -12.97 -11.82
CA LYS A 422 -17.93 -12.76 -12.46
C LYS A 422 -19.01 -13.64 -11.83
N ALA A 423 -18.71 -14.92 -11.59
CA ALA A 423 -19.64 -15.86 -10.98
C ALA A 423 -20.02 -15.45 -9.55
N ALA A 424 -19.05 -14.90 -8.81
CA ALA A 424 -19.27 -14.30 -7.50
C ALA A 424 -19.97 -12.93 -7.58
N GLY A 425 -20.16 -12.32 -8.75
CA GLY A 425 -20.72 -10.97 -8.88
C GLY A 425 -19.81 -9.86 -8.35
N LEU A 426 -18.50 -10.14 -8.16
CA LEU A 426 -17.51 -9.18 -7.70
C LEU A 426 -17.10 -8.17 -8.79
N ILE A 427 -17.32 -8.54 -10.05
CA ILE A 427 -16.94 -7.72 -11.20
C ILE A 427 -17.94 -7.85 -12.36
N GLU A 428 -18.22 -6.75 -13.04
CA GLU A 428 -19.07 -6.74 -14.25
C GLU A 428 -18.69 -5.64 -15.28
N PRO A 429 -19.18 -5.73 -16.53
CA PRO A 429 -18.92 -4.71 -17.53
C PRO A 429 -19.58 -3.37 -17.18
N TYR A 430 -18.86 -2.25 -17.33
CA TYR A 430 -19.39 -0.92 -17.08
C TYR A 430 -20.51 -0.54 -18.06
N LYS A 431 -21.67 -0.13 -17.52
CA LYS A 431 -22.81 0.43 -18.26
C LYS A 431 -23.23 1.77 -17.60
N PRO A 432 -23.14 2.91 -18.30
CA PRO A 432 -23.48 4.21 -17.72
C PRO A 432 -24.90 4.32 -17.15
N ALA A 433 -25.86 3.56 -17.70
CA ALA A 433 -27.24 3.54 -17.22
C ALA A 433 -27.40 2.84 -15.87
N ASP A 434 -26.53 1.88 -15.57
CA ASP A 434 -26.60 1.04 -14.36
C ASP A 434 -25.58 1.53 -13.29
N HIS A 435 -24.56 2.29 -13.70
CA HIS A 435 -23.45 2.73 -12.85
C HIS A 435 -23.38 4.26 -12.77
N PRO A 436 -24.17 4.89 -11.88
CA PRO A 436 -24.21 6.34 -11.76
C PRO A 436 -22.86 6.87 -11.28
N ALA A 437 -22.45 8.04 -11.80
CA ALA A 437 -21.18 8.67 -11.45
C ALA A 437 -21.04 8.97 -9.94
N SER A 438 -22.14 9.15 -9.20
CA SER A 438 -22.10 9.31 -7.74
C SER A 438 -21.55 8.09 -6.99
N VAL A 439 -21.49 6.93 -7.64
CA VAL A 439 -20.96 5.67 -7.12
C VAL A 439 -19.74 5.21 -7.91
N TYR A 440 -19.76 5.43 -9.22
CA TYR A 440 -18.73 5.00 -10.17
C TYR A 440 -18.16 6.22 -10.91
N GLN A 441 -17.47 7.08 -10.18
CA GLN A 441 -16.71 8.17 -10.76
C GLN A 441 -15.28 7.71 -11.07
N ARG A 442 -14.79 8.00 -12.27
CA ARG A 442 -13.38 7.79 -12.60
C ARG A 442 -12.52 8.82 -11.87
N ILE A 443 -11.45 8.39 -11.23
CA ILE A 443 -10.40 9.29 -10.73
C ILE A 443 -9.68 9.90 -11.94
N VAL A 444 -9.71 11.24 -12.03
CA VAL A 444 -9.08 11.99 -13.12
C VAL A 444 -7.59 12.08 -12.86
N ARG A 445 -6.76 11.81 -13.88
CA ARG A 445 -5.29 11.86 -13.76
C ARG A 445 -4.70 12.73 -14.85
N GLU A 446 -3.57 13.36 -14.56
CA GLU A 446 -2.86 14.21 -15.53
C GLU A 446 -2.31 13.40 -16.71
N TRP A 447 -1.95 12.14 -16.47
CA TRP A 447 -1.34 11.27 -17.49
C TRP A 447 -2.34 10.46 -18.28
N THR A 448 -3.66 10.53 -18.00
CA THR A 448 -4.60 9.64 -18.66
C THR A 448 -4.76 9.89 -20.16
N ASP A 449 -4.45 11.07 -20.70
CA ASP A 449 -4.56 11.35 -22.14
C ASP A 449 -3.34 10.85 -22.93
N PHE A 450 -3.28 9.55 -23.15
CA PHE A 450 -2.33 8.95 -24.08
C PHE A 450 -2.71 9.32 -25.52
N ARG A 451 -1.99 10.26 -26.11
CA ARG A 451 -2.00 10.49 -27.55
C ARG A 451 -0.83 9.73 -28.14
N TYR A 452 -1.05 8.51 -28.61
CA TYR A 452 -0.14 7.82 -29.53
C TYR A 452 -0.69 7.88 -30.94
#